data_AF-H5TQR2-F1
#
_entry.id   AF-H5TQR2-F1
#
_cell.length_a   1.000
_cell.length_b   1.000
_cell.length_c   1.000
_cell.angle_alpha   90.00
_cell.angle_beta   90.00
_cell.angle_gamma   90.00
#
_symmetry.space_group_name_H-M   'P 1'
#
loop_
_entity.id
_entity.type
_entity.pdbx_description
1 polymer ?
#
loop_
_entity_poly.entity_id
_entity_poly.type
_entity_poly.pdbx_seq_one_letter_code
_entity_poly.pdbx_strand_id
1 'polypeptide(L)'
;MTTTASTHTITDTVLLIMDGSVRAHSIARQILAAQKNLVVVGTHFHDLVPYLDATVRDNAMTVVADPAEPAQIDAVIEQASESLGPVILVVDPGGLLVDVRAADRHAA
;
A
#
# COMPACT_ATOMS: atom_id res chain seq x y z
N MET A 1 37.10 8.81 7.59
CA MET A 1 35.97 9.17 6.71
C MET A 1 34.72 8.65 7.38
N THR A 2 33.98 9.52 8.04
CA THR A 2 32.79 9.15 8.81
C THR A 2 31.59 9.32 7.89
N THR A 3 31.08 8.22 7.34
CA THR A 3 29.85 8.24 6.55
C THR A 3 28.68 8.52 7.49
N THR A 4 28.14 9.73 7.43
CA THR A 4 26.82 10.06 7.99
C THR A 4 25.78 9.21 7.27
N ALA A 5 25.37 8.12 7.91
CA ALA A 5 24.17 7.40 7.51
C ALA A 5 22.98 8.34 7.76
N SER A 6 22.37 8.81 6.68
CA SER A 6 21.09 9.50 6.71
C SER A 6 20.11 8.60 7.46
N THR A 7 19.69 9.01 8.66
CA THR A 7 18.59 8.35 9.36
C THR A 7 17.32 8.64 8.57
N HIS A 8 17.08 7.85 7.52
CA HIS A 8 15.75 7.72 6.96
C HIS A 8 14.88 7.22 8.10
N THR A 9 14.04 8.11 8.64
CA THR A 9 12.91 7.70 9.45
C THR A 9 12.08 6.82 8.52
N ILE A 10 12.19 5.50 8.71
CA ILE A 10 11.45 4.51 7.94
C ILE A 10 9.98 4.87 8.17
N THR A 11 9.34 5.42 7.14
CA THR A 11 7.92 5.78 7.23
C THR A 11 7.16 4.51 6.93
N ASP A 12 6.43 4.02 7.93
CA ASP A 12 5.63 2.81 7.83
C ASP A 12 4.75 2.83 6.56
N THR A 13 4.87 1.78 5.72
CA THR A 13 4.02 1.62 4.53
C THR A 13 2.82 0.75 4.86
N VAL A 14 1.64 1.22 4.49
CA VAL A 14 0.38 0.48 4.59
C VAL A 14 -0.07 0.10 3.18
N LEU A 15 -0.39 -1.17 2.96
CA LEU A 15 -1.03 -1.64 1.74
C LEU A 15 -2.54 -1.75 1.94
N LEU A 16 -3.31 -1.06 1.12
CA LEU A 16 -4.77 -1.05 1.18
C LEU A 16 -5.35 -1.68 -0.08
N ILE A 17 -6.17 -2.71 0.10
CA ILE A 17 -6.98 -3.32 -0.95
C ILE A 17 -8.27 -2.51 -1.12
N MET A 18 -8.49 -2.00 -2.33
CA MET A 18 -9.70 -1.28 -2.69
C MET A 18 -10.79 -2.28 -3.09
N ASP A 19 -11.95 -2.13 -2.44
CA ASP A 19 -13.18 -2.88 -2.74
C ASP A 19 -14.28 -1.97 -3.35
N GLY A 20 -13.91 -0.75 -3.75
CA GLY A 20 -14.83 0.29 -4.25
C GLY A 20 -15.72 0.92 -3.18
N SER A 21 -15.60 0.51 -1.91
CA SER A 21 -16.46 1.01 -0.84
C SER A 21 -16.06 2.40 -0.34
N VAL A 22 -17.03 3.15 0.17
CA VAL A 22 -16.79 4.41 0.90
C VAL A 22 -15.86 4.19 2.10
N ARG A 23 -15.89 3.01 2.70
CA ARG A 23 -15.04 2.63 3.84
C ARG A 23 -13.58 2.56 3.42
N ALA A 24 -13.24 1.88 2.32
CA ALA A 24 -11.87 1.81 1.80
C ALA A 24 -11.33 3.22 1.49
N HIS A 25 -12.12 4.07 0.83
CA HIS A 25 -11.75 5.46 0.59
C HIS A 25 -11.55 6.28 1.87
N SER A 26 -12.35 6.05 2.90
CA SER A 26 -12.18 6.72 4.20
C SER A 26 -10.89 6.29 4.89
N ILE A 27 -10.55 5.00 4.82
CA ILE A 27 -9.31 4.46 5.39
C ILE A 27 -8.09 5.06 4.68
N ALA A 28 -8.09 5.07 3.35
CA ALA A 28 -7.02 5.68 2.56
C ALA A 28 -6.74 7.14 2.97
N ARG A 29 -7.80 7.95 3.11
CA ARG A 29 -7.68 9.34 3.56
C ARG A 29 -7.10 9.46 4.97
N GLN A 30 -7.46 8.56 5.88
CA GLN A 30 -6.92 8.57 7.26
C GLN A 30 -5.43 8.23 7.28
N ILE A 31 -5.00 7.25 6.49
CA ILE A 31 -3.58 6.86 6.37
C ILE A 31 -2.75 8.03 5.83
N LEU A 32 -3.23 8.66 4.75
CA LEU A 32 -2.57 9.82 4.15
C LEU A 32 -2.54 11.03 5.09
N ALA A 33 -3.62 11.30 5.81
CA ALA A 33 -3.68 12.36 6.81
C ALA A 33 -2.71 12.13 7.99
N ALA A 34 -2.42 10.87 8.31
CA ALA A 34 -1.40 10.47 9.29
C ALA A 34 0.03 10.52 8.73
N GLN A 35 0.22 10.99 7.50
CA GLN A 35 1.50 11.07 6.78
C GLN A 35 2.24 9.73 6.72
N LYS A 36 1.50 8.64 6.57
CA LYS A 36 2.07 7.31 6.32
C LYS A 36 2.16 7.05 4.83
N ASN A 37 3.09 6.17 4.46
CA ASN A 37 3.18 5.68 3.09
C ASN A 37 2.01 4.75 2.82
N LEU A 38 1.40 4.89 1.65
CA LEU A 38 0.21 4.17 1.26
C LEU A 38 0.40 3.52 -0.10
N VAL A 39 0.18 2.22 -0.17
CA VAL A 39 0.02 1.49 -1.41
C VAL A 39 -1.47 1.23 -1.59
N VAL A 40 -2.04 1.71 -2.68
CA VAL A 40 -3.44 1.47 -3.01
C VAL A 40 -3.51 0.44 -4.13
N VAL A 41 -4.09 -0.72 -3.83
CA VAL A 41 -4.30 -1.80 -4.79
C VAL A 41 -5.75 -1.80 -5.23
N GLY A 42 -6.00 -1.75 -6.53
CA GLY A 42 -7.35 -1.84 -7.09
C GLY A 42 -7.37 -2.79 -8.28
N THR A 43 -8.52 -3.40 -8.57
CA THR A 43 -8.69 -4.26 -9.75
C THR A 43 -8.83 -3.45 -11.03
N HIS A 44 -9.22 -2.17 -10.92
CA HIS A 44 -9.41 -1.28 -12.05
C HIS A 44 -8.73 0.08 -11.83
N PHE A 45 -8.20 0.63 -12.92
CA PHE A 45 -7.49 1.92 -12.87
C PHE A 45 -8.37 3.08 -12.40
N HIS A 46 -9.68 3.06 -12.70
CA HIS A 46 -10.60 4.14 -12.32
C HIS A 46 -10.80 4.24 -10.80
N ASP A 47 -10.62 3.14 -10.05
CA ASP A 47 -10.69 3.13 -8.59
C ASP A 47 -9.49 3.84 -7.94
N LEU A 48 -8.41 3.98 -8.71
CA LEU A 48 -7.12 4.50 -8.25
C LEU A 48 -6.92 5.99 -8.57
N VAL A 49 -7.69 6.53 -9.52
CA VAL A 49 -7.61 7.93 -9.96
C VAL A 49 -7.55 8.94 -8.80
N PRO A 50 -8.34 8.79 -7.71
CA PRO A 50 -8.29 9.73 -6.58
C PRO A 50 -6.92 9.81 -5.87
N TYR A 51 -6.05 8.83 -6.06
CA TYR A 51 -4.76 8.70 -5.38
C TYR A 51 -3.56 8.96 -6.30
N LEU A 52 -3.80 9.29 -7.57
CA LEU A 52 -2.78 9.70 -8.54
C LEU A 52 -2.42 11.19 -8.44
N ASP A 53 -3.04 11.93 -7.52
CA ASP A 53 -2.87 13.37 -7.35
C ASP A 53 -1.43 13.71 -6.88
N ALA A 54 -0.86 14.78 -7.46
CA ALA A 54 0.48 15.28 -7.12
C ALA A 54 0.64 15.64 -5.63
N THR A 55 -0.44 15.97 -4.93
CA THR A 55 -0.46 16.32 -3.50
C THR A 55 -0.21 15.14 -2.57
N VAL A 56 -0.38 13.90 -3.05
CA VAL A 56 -0.15 12.66 -2.28
C VAL A 56 0.96 11.80 -2.89
N ARG A 57 1.52 12.22 -4.04
CA ARG A 57 2.45 11.44 -4.86
C ARG A 57 3.72 10.99 -4.14
N ASP A 58 4.19 11.76 -3.16
CA ASP A 58 5.40 11.41 -2.41
C ASP A 58 5.16 10.32 -1.35
N ASN A 59 3.89 10.10 -0.97
CA ASN A 59 3.49 9.14 0.07
C ASN A 59 2.52 8.06 -0.46
N ALA A 60 2.22 8.03 -1.75
CA ALA A 60 1.22 7.13 -2.32
C ALA A 60 1.73 6.45 -3.60
N MET A 61 1.64 5.11 -3.63
CA MET A 61 1.81 4.29 -4.82
C MET A 61 0.48 3.63 -5.17
N THR A 62 0.07 3.68 -6.43
CA THR A 62 -1.14 2.99 -6.90
C THR A 62 -0.75 1.82 -7.79
N VAL A 63 -1.34 0.65 -7.56
CA VAL A 63 -1.08 -0.55 -8.37
C VAL A 63 -2.39 -1.20 -8.77
N VAL A 64 -2.48 -1.61 -10.04
CA VAL A 64 -3.56 -2.46 -10.51
C VAL A 64 -3.15 -3.91 -10.32
N ALA A 65 -3.89 -4.65 -9.51
CA ALA A 65 -3.65 -6.06 -9.24
C ALA A 65 -4.97 -6.76 -8.88
N ASP A 66 -5.03 -8.07 -9.10
CA ASP A 66 -6.12 -8.92 -8.61
C ASP A 66 -5.82 -9.43 -7.18
N PRO A 67 -6.57 -9.02 -6.15
CA PRO A 67 -6.38 -9.50 -4.77
C PRO A 67 -6.63 -10.99 -4.58
N ALA A 68 -7.34 -11.63 -5.51
CA ALA A 68 -7.56 -13.06 -5.49
C ALA A 68 -6.36 -13.87 -6.01
N GLU A 69 -5.35 -13.22 -6.61
CA GLU A 69 -4.14 -13.85 -7.12
C GLU A 69 -2.94 -13.55 -6.20
N PRO A 70 -2.53 -14.50 -5.32
CA PRO A 70 -1.48 -14.28 -4.33
C PRO A 70 -0.15 -13.83 -4.95
N ALA A 71 0.21 -14.37 -6.13
CA ALA A 71 1.47 -13.99 -6.78
C ALA A 71 1.51 -12.52 -7.19
N GLN A 72 0.35 -11.92 -7.52
CA GLN A 72 0.27 -10.49 -7.80
C GLN A 72 0.42 -9.67 -6.54
N ILE A 73 -0.19 -10.08 -5.43
CA ILE A 73 -0.07 -9.38 -4.15
C ILE A 73 1.35 -9.45 -3.59
N ASP A 74 2.02 -10.60 -3.70
CA ASP A 74 3.43 -10.75 -3.33
C ASP A 74 4.31 -9.76 -4.13
N ALA A 75 4.10 -9.68 -5.45
CA ALA A 75 4.84 -8.74 -6.30
C ALA A 75 4.56 -7.26 -5.93
N VAL A 76 3.32 -6.92 -5.55
CA VAL A 76 2.98 -5.58 -5.07
C VAL A 76 3.72 -5.25 -3.77
N ILE A 77 3.78 -6.19 -2.82
CA ILE A 77 4.45 -5.98 -1.53
C ILE A 77 5.96 -5.82 -1.72
N GLU A 78 6.57 -6.63 -2.59
CA GLU A 78 7.99 -6.51 -2.95
C GLU A 78 8.28 -5.13 -3.57
N GLN A 79 7.53 -4.75 -4.61
CA GLN A 79 7.66 -3.47 -5.29
C GLN A 79 7.44 -2.28 -4.32
N ALA A 80 6.46 -2.38 -3.43
CA ALA A 80 6.17 -1.37 -2.42
C ALA A 80 7.32 -1.21 -1.43
N SER A 81 7.89 -2.32 -0.98
CA SER A 81 9.00 -2.34 -0.03
C SER A 81 10.25 -1.70 -0.61
N GLU A 82 10.50 -1.90 -1.90
CA GLU A 82 11.61 -1.25 -2.62
C GLU A 82 11.39 0.25 -2.85
N SER A 83 10.13 0.67 -3.06
CA SER A 83 9.82 2.05 -3.47
C SER A 83 9.53 2.99 -2.30
N LEU A 84 8.77 2.53 -1.31
CA LEU A 84 8.27 3.33 -0.19
C LEU A 84 8.82 2.87 1.16
N GLY A 85 9.50 1.72 1.21
CA GLY A 85 9.91 1.08 2.46
C GLY A 85 8.93 0.00 2.92
N PRO A 86 9.29 -0.75 3.97
CA PRO A 86 8.63 -2.00 4.35
C PRO A 86 7.13 -1.83 4.57
N VAL A 87 6.35 -2.75 4.00
CA VAL A 87 4.92 -2.86 4.26
C VAL A 87 4.71 -3.46 5.64
N ILE A 88 4.17 -2.70 6.58
CA ILE A 88 3.95 -3.17 7.96
C ILE A 88 2.51 -3.60 8.24
N LEU A 89 1.60 -3.27 7.33
CA LEU A 89 0.17 -3.49 7.52
C LEU A 89 -0.52 -3.66 6.17
N VAL A 90 -1.32 -4.72 6.07
CA VAL A 90 -2.24 -4.95 4.97
C VAL A 90 -3.66 -4.74 5.46
N VAL A 91 -4.41 -3.88 4.78
CA VAL A 91 -5.81 -3.57 5.09
C VAL A 91 -6.67 -4.05 3.94
N ASP A 92 -7.57 -4.98 4.24
CA ASP A 92 -8.53 -5.53 3.28
C ASP A 92 -9.96 -5.37 3.84
N PRO A 93 -10.63 -4.24 3.57
CA PRO A 93 -11.96 -3.97 4.10
C PRO A 93 -13.03 -4.91 3.56
N GLY A 94 -12.84 -5.42 2.34
CA GLY A 94 -13.80 -6.25 1.60
C GLY A 94 -13.58 -7.75 1.77
N GLY A 95 -12.43 -8.18 2.30
CA GLY A 95 -12.08 -9.59 2.39
C GLY A 95 -11.80 -10.21 1.03
N LEU A 96 -11.17 -9.47 0.13
CA LEU A 96 -10.86 -9.89 -1.25
C LEU A 96 -9.60 -10.76 -1.33
N LEU A 97 -8.73 -10.71 -0.32
CA LEU A 97 -7.54 -11.55 -0.26
C LEU A 97 -7.92 -13.01 -0.01
N VAL A 98 -7.53 -13.89 -0.93
CA VAL A 98 -7.77 -15.35 -0.81
C VAL A 98 -6.77 -16.03 0.13
N ASP A 99 -5.54 -15.49 0.24
CA ASP A 99 -4.51 -16.00 1.14
C ASP A 99 -3.95 -14.89 2.05
N VAL A 100 -4.67 -14.60 3.12
CA VAL A 100 -4.25 -13.64 4.15
C VAL A 100 -2.92 -14.05 4.81
N ARG A 101 -2.60 -15.35 4.86
CA ARG A 101 -1.33 -15.82 5.45
C ARG A 101 -0.14 -15.56 4.54
N ALA A 102 -0.33 -15.46 3.22
CA ALA A 102 0.72 -15.03 2.31
C ALA A 102 1.09 -13.56 2.51
N ALA A 103 0.07 -12.70 2.63
CA ALA A 103 0.27 -11.29 2.93
C ALA A 103 0.98 -11.07 4.29
N ASP A 104 0.61 -11.83 5.32
CA ASP A 104 1.20 -11.73 6.67
C ASP A 104 2.70 -12.07 6.71
N ARG A 105 3.18 -13.01 5.88
CA ARG A 105 4.61 -13.37 5.82
C ARG A 105 5.52 -12.21 5.41
N HIS A 106 4.98 -11.25 4.65
CA HIS A 106 5.74 -10.12 4.14
C HIS A 106 5.60 -8.87 5.02
N ALA A 107 4.69 -8.88 5.99
CA ALA A 107 4.44 -7.75 6.89
C ALA A 107 5.24 -7.80 8.20
N ALA A 108 6.19 -8.74 8.34
CA ALA A 108 6.93 -9.07 9.56
C ALA A 108 8.36 -8.51 9.60
#